data_AF-A0A956A0G0-F1
#
_entry.id   AF-A0A956A0G0-F1
#
_cell.length_a   1.000
_cell.length_b   1.000
_cell.length_c   1.000
_cell.angle_alpha   90.00
_cell.angle_beta   90.00
_cell.angle_gamma   90.00
#
_symmetry.space_group_name_H-M   'P 1'
#
loop_
_entity.id
_entity.type
_entity.pdbx_description
1 polymer ?
#
loop_
_entity_poly.entity_id
_entity_poly.type
_entity_poly.pdbx_seq_one_letter_code
_entity_poly.pdbx_strand_id
1 'polypeptide(L)'
;ERRFPRATEAALRAAGVAVARVGSEVARPMHDKFALVDRAGERCVAFGSFNLNAQSIWLNHEVGAVSRERGLVLAFEGRWRALRAAAGLQ
;
A
#
# COMPACT_ATOMS: atom_id res chain seq x y z
N GLU A 1 3.82 -18.19 -5.66
CA GLU A 1 4.82 -17.12 -5.45
C GLU A 1 4.45 -16.36 -4.17
N ARG A 2 5.38 -16.12 -3.23
CA ARG A 2 5.11 -15.42 -1.94
C ARG A 2 5.23 -13.88 -2.04
N ARG A 3 5.55 -13.36 -3.22
CA ARG A 3 5.76 -11.93 -3.49
C ARG A 3 4.75 -11.47 -4.54
N PHE A 4 4.49 -10.15 -4.58
CA PHE A 4 3.60 -9.55 -5.58
C PHE A 4 4.08 -9.88 -7.00
N PRO A 5 3.23 -10.43 -7.89
CA PRO A 5 3.66 -10.96 -9.19
C PRO A 5 4.25 -9.88 -10.11
N ARG A 6 5.37 -10.21 -10.78
CA ARG A 6 6.03 -9.31 -11.75
C ARG A 6 5.13 -8.94 -12.94
N ALA A 7 4.30 -9.87 -13.40
CA ALA A 7 3.36 -9.63 -14.49
C ALA A 7 2.34 -8.53 -14.14
N THR A 8 1.81 -8.54 -12.90
CA THR A 8 0.89 -7.52 -12.41
C THR A 8 1.59 -6.16 -12.32
N GLU A 9 2.85 -6.10 -11.88
CA GLU A 9 3.63 -4.85 -11.89
C GLU A 9 3.80 -4.28 -13.29
N ALA A 10 4.11 -5.13 -14.27
CA ALA A 10 4.26 -4.71 -15.66
C ALA A 10 2.95 -4.14 -16.22
N ALA A 11 1.82 -4.79 -15.94
CA ALA A 11 0.49 -4.31 -16.34
C ALA A 11 0.16 -2.95 -15.69
N LEU A 12 0.45 -2.79 -14.40
CA LEU A 12 0.24 -1.51 -13.69
C LEU A 12 1.10 -0.39 -14.29
N ARG A 13 2.38 -0.65 -14.56
CA ARG A 13 3.27 0.32 -15.22
C ARG A 13 2.78 0.70 -16.61
N ALA A 14 2.33 -0.28 -17.40
CA ALA A 14 1.76 -0.02 -18.73
C ALA A 14 0.50 0.85 -18.67
N ALA A 15 -0.27 0.77 -17.59
CA ALA A 15 -1.42 1.63 -17.31
C ALA A 15 -1.04 3.01 -16.71
N GLY A 16 0.25 3.34 -16.62
CA GLY A 16 0.73 4.63 -16.09
C GLY A 16 0.84 4.69 -14.56
N VAL A 17 0.70 3.57 -13.85
CA VAL A 17 0.84 3.53 -12.39
C VAL A 17 2.32 3.50 -12.00
N ALA A 18 2.74 4.40 -11.12
CA ALA A 18 4.06 4.37 -10.52
C ALA A 18 4.15 3.20 -9.53
N VAL A 19 5.04 2.23 -9.82
CA VAL A 19 5.27 1.06 -8.97
C VAL A 19 6.73 1.07 -8.49
N ALA A 20 6.96 0.72 -7.22
CA ALA A 20 8.31 0.47 -6.70
C ALA A 20 8.30 -0.72 -5.74
N ARG A 21 9.40 -1.48 -5.72
CA ARG A 21 9.64 -2.55 -4.76
C ARG A 21 10.51 -2.02 -3.63
N VAL A 22 9.95 -1.89 -2.45
CA VAL A 22 10.67 -1.45 -1.25
C VAL A 22 11.16 -2.66 -0.48
N GLY A 23 12.41 -2.64 -0.03
CA GLY A 23 12.99 -3.70 0.79
C GLY A 23 13.20 -5.02 0.05
N SER A 24 13.45 -4.99 -1.27
CA SER A 24 13.71 -6.20 -2.07
C SER A 24 14.88 -7.03 -1.57
N GLU A 25 15.85 -6.40 -0.89
CA GLU A 25 17.02 -7.04 -0.26
C GLU A 25 16.77 -7.54 1.16
N VAL A 26 15.66 -7.14 1.80
CA VAL A 26 15.36 -7.51 3.17
C VAL A 26 14.58 -8.84 3.16
N ALA A 27 15.02 -9.81 3.96
CA ALA A 27 14.41 -11.13 4.05
C ALA A 27 12.94 -11.13 4.53
N ARG A 28 12.41 -9.98 4.97
CA ARG A 28 11.06 -9.83 5.53
C ARG A 28 10.14 -9.08 4.56
N PRO A 29 9.01 -9.68 4.13
CA PRO A 29 8.04 -8.99 3.31
C PRO A 29 7.39 -7.81 4.05
N MET A 30 6.99 -6.79 3.29
CA MET A 30 6.19 -5.68 3.81
C MET A 30 4.84 -6.21 4.30
N HIS A 31 4.60 -6.15 5.61
CA HIS A 31 3.33 -6.58 6.22
C HIS A 31 2.37 -5.41 6.53
N ASP A 32 2.86 -4.19 6.31
CA ASP A 32 2.14 -2.93 6.46
C ASP A 32 1.27 -2.69 5.21
N LYS A 33 -0.06 -2.75 5.36
CA LYS A 33 -1.02 -2.71 4.25
C LYS A 33 -1.96 -1.55 4.46
N PHE A 34 -1.76 -0.51 3.68
CA PHE A 34 -2.57 0.70 3.72
C PHE A 34 -2.67 1.36 2.35
N ALA A 35 -3.70 2.18 2.18
CA ALA A 35 -3.89 3.06 1.06
C ALA A 35 -4.22 4.47 1.58
N LEU A 36 -3.46 5.46 1.13
CA LEU A 36 -3.78 6.86 1.30
C LEU A 36 -4.59 7.31 0.08
N VAL A 37 -5.71 7.97 0.33
CA VAL A 37 -6.58 8.51 -0.72
C VAL A 37 -6.67 10.02 -0.51
N ASP A 38 -6.33 10.77 -1.54
CA ASP A 38 -6.56 12.22 -1.62
C ASP A 38 -7.51 12.46 -2.80
N ARG A 39 -8.68 13.05 -2.52
CA ARG A 39 -9.66 13.40 -3.54
C ARG A 39 -10.33 14.72 -3.20
N ALA A 40 -10.14 15.71 -4.07
CA ALA A 40 -10.80 17.03 -3.95
C ALA A 40 -10.59 17.70 -2.58
N GLY A 41 -9.42 17.52 -1.96
CA GLY A 41 -9.09 18.07 -0.65
C GLY A 41 -9.50 17.20 0.54
N GLU A 42 -10.26 16.13 0.31
CA GLU A 42 -10.58 15.12 1.31
C GLU A 42 -9.49 14.06 1.35
N ARG A 43 -8.96 13.80 2.55
CA ARG A 43 -7.97 12.75 2.77
C ARG A 43 -8.51 11.68 3.70
N CYS A 44 -8.27 10.43 3.34
CA CYS A 44 -8.51 9.31 4.21
C CYS A 44 -7.42 8.25 4.09
N VAL A 45 -7.37 7.39 5.09
CA VAL A 45 -6.53 6.19 5.06
C VAL A 45 -7.41 4.97 5.23
N ALA A 46 -7.18 3.97 4.36
CA ALA A 46 -7.66 2.61 4.55
C ALA A 46 -6.47 1.74 4.98
N PHE A 47 -6.61 0.97 6.05
CA PHE A 47 -5.54 0.11 6.57
C PHE A 47 -6.11 -1.14 7.24
N GLY A 48 -5.30 -2.19 7.37
CA GLY A 48 -5.75 -3.42 8.01
C GLY A 48 -4.83 -4.62 7.79
N SER A 49 -5.35 -5.79 8.10
CA SER A 49 -4.64 -7.07 7.92
C SER A 49 -4.67 -7.56 6.46
N PHE A 50 -5.62 -7.06 5.67
CA PHE A 50 -5.96 -7.54 4.33
C PHE A 50 -4.87 -7.29 3.28
N ASN A 51 -4.60 -8.31 2.45
CA ASN A 51 -3.99 -8.08 1.15
C ASN A 51 -5.05 -7.59 0.17
N LEU A 52 -4.75 -6.54 -0.60
CA LEU A 52 -5.62 -6.04 -1.67
C LEU A 52 -5.55 -6.95 -2.90
N ASN A 53 -6.07 -8.17 -2.77
CA ASN A 53 -6.35 -9.06 -3.88
C ASN A 53 -7.70 -9.75 -3.68
N ALA A 54 -8.36 -10.12 -4.78
CA ALA A 54 -9.71 -10.66 -4.73
C ALA A 54 -9.80 -11.93 -3.86
N GLN A 55 -8.82 -12.82 -3.94
CA GLN A 55 -8.84 -14.07 -3.18
C GLN A 55 -8.75 -13.83 -1.66
N SER A 56 -7.87 -12.95 -1.20
CA SER A 56 -7.72 -12.62 0.22
C SER A 56 -8.95 -11.91 0.78
N ILE A 57 -9.64 -11.10 -0.02
CA ILE A 57 -10.88 -10.44 0.43
C ILE A 57 -12.01 -11.46 0.66
N TRP A 58 -12.08 -12.51 -0.15
CA TRP A 58 -13.16 -13.51 -0.06
C TRP A 58 -12.87 -14.68 0.88
N LEU A 59 -11.60 -15.05 1.07
CA LEU A 59 -11.23 -16.30 1.75
C LEU A 59 -10.71 -16.08 3.18
N ASN A 60 -10.41 -14.86 3.59
CA ASN A 60 -9.83 -14.57 4.90
C ASN A 60 -10.78 -13.73 5.77
N HIS A 61 -10.78 -14.01 7.07
CA HIS A 61 -11.31 -13.09 8.07
C HIS A 61 -10.31 -11.96 8.31
N GLU A 62 -10.43 -10.91 7.52
CA GLU A 62 -9.57 -9.73 7.62
C GLU A 62 -10.28 -8.60 8.37
N VAL A 63 -9.52 -7.79 9.11
CA VAL A 63 -10.02 -6.54 9.67
C VAL A 63 -9.48 -5.38 8.84
N GLY A 64 -10.38 -4.48 8.45
CA GLY A 64 -10.04 -3.25 7.76
C GLY A 64 -10.73 -2.06 8.40
N ALA A 65 -10.03 -0.94 8.46
CA ALA A 65 -10.56 0.33 8.92
C ALA A 65 -10.34 1.40 7.85
N VAL A 66 -11.32 2.29 7.71
CA VAL A 66 -11.19 3.53 6.93
C VAL A 66 -11.39 4.69 7.89
N SER A 67 -10.44 5.62 7.92
CA SER A 67 -10.49 6.77 8.81
C SER A 67 -10.16 8.07 8.09
N ARG A 68 -10.87 9.13 8.49
CA ARG A 68 -10.58 10.53 8.15
C ARG A 68 -9.97 11.30 9.33
N GLU A 69 -9.74 10.61 10.46
CA GLU A 69 -9.13 11.23 11.63
C GLU A 69 -7.73 11.74 11.24
N ARG A 70 -7.47 13.02 11.52
CA ARG A 70 -6.33 13.76 11.01
C ARG A 70 -5.00 13.17 11.49
N GLY A 71 -4.91 12.77 12.75
CA GLY A 71 -3.72 12.15 13.33
C GLY A 71 -3.33 10.85 12.61
N LEU A 72 -4.31 9.98 12.37
CA LEU A 72 -4.11 8.73 11.63
C LEU A 72 -3.67 9.00 10.19
N VAL A 73 -4.34 9.92 9.48
CA VAL A 73 -3.94 10.28 8.12
C VAL A 73 -2.49 10.78 8.08
N LEU A 74 -2.11 11.70 8.98
CA LEU A 74 -0.76 12.25 9.03
C LEU A 74 0.29 11.18 9.37
N ALA A 75 -0.02 10.24 10.26
CA ALA A 75 0.89 9.15 10.62
C ALA A 75 1.18 8.25 9.40
N PHE A 76 0.14 7.85 8.66
CA PHE A 76 0.30 7.04 7.46
C PHE A 76 0.94 7.80 6.31
N GLU A 77 0.69 9.12 6.17
CA GLU A 77 1.44 9.97 5.23
C GLU A 77 2.94 9.99 5.56
N GLY A 78 3.30 10.12 6.84
CA GLY A 78 4.69 10.05 7.29
C GLY A 78 5.34 8.72 6.92
N ARG A 79 4.62 7.61 7.16
CA ARG A 79 5.05 6.27 6.77
C ARG A 79 5.24 6.13 5.26
N TRP A 80 4.30 6.65 4.46
CA TRP A 80 4.39 6.66 3.01
C TRP A 80 5.60 7.42 2.50
N ARG A 81 5.88 8.62 3.03
CA ARG A 81 7.08 9.39 2.69
C ARG A 81 8.37 8.61 2.98
N ALA A 82 8.44 7.94 4.14
CA ALA A 82 9.59 7.12 4.49
C ALA A 82 9.77 5.94 3.51
N LEU A 83 8.69 5.28 3.09
CA LEU A 83 8.73 4.21 2.09
C LEU A 83 9.17 4.71 0.71
N ARG A 84 8.69 5.88 0.28
CA ARG A 84 9.13 6.50 -0.99
C ARG A 84 10.61 6.85 -0.98
N ALA A 85 11.10 7.44 0.11
CA ALA A 85 12.52 7.73 0.28
C ALA A 85 13.38 6.46 0.22
N ALA A 86 12.96 5.39 0.91
CA ALA A 86 13.64 4.09 0.85
C ALA A 86 13.58 3.44 -0.54
N ALA A 87 12.61 3.82 -1.38
CA ALA A 87 12.47 3.37 -2.77
C ALA A 87 13.26 4.22 -3.77
N GLY A 88 13.90 5.31 -3.34
CA GLY A 88 14.52 6.29 -4.24
C GLY A 88 13.51 7.11 -5.06
N LEU A 89 12.25 7.17 -4.63
CA LEU A 89 11.21 7.96 -5.29
C LEU A 89 11.10 9.33 -4.60
N GLN A 90 11.44 10.41 -5.33
CA GLN A 90 11.27 11.81 -4.87
C GLN A 90 9.82 12.26 -4.97
#